data_AF-A0AAE6SR30-F1
#
_entry.id   AF-A0AAE6SR30-F1
#
_cell.length_a   1.000
_cell.length_b   1.000
_cell.length_c   1.000
_cell.angle_alpha   90.00
_cell.angle_beta   90.00
_cell.angle_gamma   90.00
#
_symmetry.space_group_name_H-M   'P 1'
#
loop_
_entity.id
_entity.type
_entity.pdbx_description
1 polymer ?
#
loop_
_entity_poly.entity_id
_entity_poly.type
_entity_poly.pdbx_seq_one_letter_code
_entity_poly.pdbx_strand_id
1 'polypeptide(L)'
;MLYGLKAIEDHPCFKMHDLLENLFFEYVSDKDFSDVVFRNIFSKKYINGHGKAFKKSLDDLVHSLPTNKAKKQKLYSQFVNNNSIEALCLEKGFIPESYIRWTDIIGVRLNGFLLNCYETKLDLSPFKRPDSSLKPTHSFYQEFIIKNGGICPFCGLNAYKNVFGSRREDLDHYLFKGKYPFAAANMWNLVPTCSECNQDYKKTKDVLFDAGVRTEAYYPYRKIGGVNLKVNLNIGFDNKTPDAWNIHITPKIAAELKQVENWVRIYGITRRYKNEIAAEHDNWIMTELLERGTVFVDTNGFRRFMISRARVHKKLFEKKLAPKSFLKTSFFVFVARYADDAFIGKYMLPFNAGL
;
A
#
# COMPACT_ATOMS: atom_id res chain seq x y z
N MET A 1 -0.99 2.43 -9.09
CA MET A 1 -0.40 3.16 -7.94
C MET A 1 0.58 4.18 -8.45
N LEU A 2 0.96 5.18 -7.63
CA LEU A 2 1.71 6.34 -8.12
C LEU A 2 3.21 6.06 -8.31
N TYR A 3 3.81 5.23 -7.46
CA TYR A 3 5.19 4.76 -7.55
C TYR A 3 5.35 3.45 -6.77
N GLY A 4 6.34 2.64 -7.15
CA GLY A 4 6.74 1.41 -6.47
C GLY A 4 7.47 1.69 -5.14
N LEU A 5 7.40 0.73 -4.23
CA LEU A 5 8.09 0.75 -2.95
C LEU A 5 9.35 -0.13 -3.02
N LYS A 6 10.30 0.16 -2.14
CA LYS A 6 11.48 -0.67 -1.85
C LYS A 6 11.25 -1.37 -0.52
N ALA A 7 11.32 -2.69 -0.50
CA ALA A 7 11.26 -3.46 0.73
C ALA A 7 12.48 -3.17 1.63
N ILE A 8 12.32 -3.40 2.94
CA ILE A 8 13.41 -3.37 3.92
C ILE A 8 13.81 -4.82 4.20
N GLU A 9 14.27 -5.50 3.15
CA GLU A 9 14.45 -6.96 3.09
C GLU A 9 15.41 -7.48 4.17
N ASP A 10 16.36 -6.64 4.58
CA ASP A 10 17.32 -6.95 5.64
C ASP A 10 16.75 -6.73 7.06
N HIS A 11 15.53 -6.17 7.19
CA HIS A 11 14.89 -5.99 8.49
C HIS A 11 14.52 -7.37 9.07
N PRO A 12 14.85 -7.66 10.34
CA PRO A 12 14.63 -8.99 10.90
C PRO A 12 13.17 -9.46 10.87
N CYS A 13 12.19 -8.55 10.79
CA CYS A 13 10.76 -8.89 10.64
C CYS A 13 10.51 -9.84 9.46
N PHE A 14 11.28 -9.75 8.37
CA PHE A 14 11.11 -10.64 7.21
C PHE A 14 11.36 -12.11 7.56
N LYS A 15 12.17 -12.39 8.59
CA LYS A 15 12.41 -13.75 9.10
C LYS A 15 11.19 -14.41 9.71
N MET A 16 10.10 -13.66 9.95
CA MET A 16 8.81 -14.25 10.32
C MET A 16 8.29 -15.16 9.22
N HIS A 17 8.49 -14.80 7.95
CA HIS A 17 8.09 -15.65 6.84
C HIS A 17 8.99 -16.88 6.76
N ASP A 18 10.31 -16.71 6.88
CA ASP A 18 11.29 -17.81 6.88
C ASP A 18 10.97 -18.87 7.95
N LEU A 19 10.49 -18.45 9.13
CA LEU A 19 10.05 -19.36 10.18
C LEU A 19 8.91 -20.27 9.70
N LEU A 20 7.93 -19.70 9.00
CA LEU A 20 6.79 -20.43 8.46
C LEU A 20 7.19 -21.29 7.26
N GLU A 21 8.07 -20.81 6.39
CA GLU A 21 8.60 -21.60 5.28
C GLU A 21 9.35 -22.84 5.79
N ASN A 22 10.23 -22.67 6.78
CA ASN A 22 10.96 -23.78 7.41
C ASN A 22 10.01 -24.77 8.10
N LEU A 23 9.02 -24.27 8.83
CA LEU A 23 7.94 -25.06 9.43
C LEU A 23 7.27 -25.98 8.39
N PHE A 24 6.80 -25.42 7.28
CA PHE A 24 6.09 -26.18 6.24
C PHE A 24 7.03 -27.10 5.44
N PHE A 25 8.28 -26.68 5.22
CA PHE A 25 9.31 -27.47 4.55
C PHE A 25 9.73 -28.70 5.37
N GLU A 26 9.99 -28.54 6.67
CA GLU A 26 10.33 -29.66 7.56
C GLU A 26 9.14 -30.59 7.74
N TYR A 27 7.92 -30.03 7.89
CA TYR A 27 6.70 -30.80 7.91
C TYR A 27 6.59 -31.68 6.67
N VAL A 28 6.70 -31.15 5.44
CA VAL A 28 6.61 -31.98 4.23
C VAL A 28 7.75 -32.99 4.10
N SER A 29 8.91 -32.71 4.70
CA SER A 29 10.12 -33.54 4.65
C SER A 29 10.22 -34.64 5.72
N ASP A 30 9.22 -34.78 6.61
CA ASP A 30 9.23 -35.76 7.72
C ASP A 30 10.43 -35.60 8.67
N LYS A 31 10.89 -34.36 8.88
CA LYS A 31 11.98 -34.05 9.83
C LYS A 31 11.44 -33.74 11.22
N ASP A 32 12.24 -34.02 12.26
CA ASP A 32 11.93 -33.64 13.64
C ASP A 32 11.83 -32.13 13.78
N PHE A 33 10.63 -31.69 14.13
CA PHE A 33 10.13 -30.35 13.85
C PHE A 33 10.37 -29.32 14.97
N SER A 34 10.46 -29.74 16.23
CA SER A 34 10.25 -28.80 17.35
C SER A 34 11.46 -27.92 17.67
N ASP A 35 12.68 -28.40 17.44
CA ASP A 35 13.90 -27.69 17.84
C ASP A 35 14.68 -27.10 16.66
N VAL A 36 14.61 -27.69 15.47
CA VAL A 36 15.38 -27.26 14.30
C VAL A 36 14.80 -25.96 13.72
N VAL A 37 13.47 -25.90 13.53
CA VAL A 37 12.75 -24.71 13.04
C VAL A 37 13.07 -23.44 13.84
N PHE A 38 13.23 -23.56 15.16
CA PHE A 38 13.49 -22.41 16.03
C PHE A 38 14.97 -22.04 16.14
N ARG A 39 15.88 -23.01 16.12
CA ARG A 39 17.31 -22.76 16.44
C ARG A 39 18.01 -21.86 15.42
N ASN A 40 17.49 -21.76 14.20
CA ASN A 40 18.04 -20.89 13.16
C ASN A 40 17.61 -19.42 13.32
N ILE A 41 16.55 -19.15 14.08
CA ILE A 41 15.92 -17.82 14.17
C ILE A 41 15.98 -17.26 15.60
N PHE A 42 15.87 -18.12 16.62
CA PHE A 42 15.78 -17.74 18.02
C PHE A 42 16.84 -18.40 18.88
N SER A 43 17.32 -17.67 19.90
CA SER A 43 18.21 -18.24 20.91
C SER A 43 17.49 -19.29 21.77
N LYS A 44 18.23 -20.28 22.28
CA LYS A 44 17.71 -21.28 23.21
C LYS A 44 17.02 -20.65 24.44
N LYS A 45 17.55 -19.52 24.91
CA LYS A 45 16.96 -18.73 26.01
C LYS A 45 15.59 -18.16 25.64
N TYR A 46 15.43 -17.62 24.42
CA TYR A 46 14.14 -17.13 23.95
C TYR A 46 13.11 -18.26 23.87
N ILE A 47 13.49 -19.37 23.24
CA ILE A 47 12.61 -20.54 23.03
C ILE A 47 12.08 -21.10 24.36
N ASN A 48 12.98 -21.26 25.34
CA ASN A 48 12.61 -21.81 26.65
C ASN A 48 11.88 -20.81 27.56
N GLY A 49 11.97 -19.51 27.25
CA GLY A 49 11.28 -18.42 27.94
C GLY A 49 10.06 -17.95 27.16
N HIS A 50 10.14 -16.73 26.62
CA HIS A 50 9.04 -16.05 25.92
C HIS A 50 8.45 -16.85 24.75
N GLY A 51 9.28 -17.59 24.02
CA GLY A 51 8.87 -18.39 22.86
C GLY A 51 8.14 -19.69 23.21
N LYS A 52 8.08 -20.10 24.48
CA LYS A 52 7.56 -21.42 24.88
C LYS A 52 6.12 -21.65 24.45
N ALA A 53 5.25 -20.67 24.65
CA ALA A 53 3.84 -20.77 24.28
C ALA A 53 3.64 -20.84 22.76
N PHE A 54 4.44 -20.09 22.01
CA PHE A 54 4.42 -20.12 20.56
C PHE A 54 4.94 -21.47 20.02
N LYS A 55 6.06 -21.97 20.55
CA LYS A 55 6.59 -23.30 20.24
C LYS A 55 5.54 -24.39 20.44
N LYS A 56 4.87 -24.39 21.60
CA LYS A 56 3.77 -25.33 21.87
C LYS A 56 2.64 -25.23 20.83
N SER A 57 2.23 -24.01 20.45
CA SER A 57 1.16 -23.84 19.45
C SER A 57 1.54 -24.35 18.06
N LEU A 58 2.84 -24.29 17.74
CA LEU A 58 3.41 -24.80 16.52
C LEU A 58 3.46 -26.35 16.55
N ASP A 59 3.85 -26.94 17.68
CA ASP A 59 3.80 -28.39 17.90
C ASP A 59 2.34 -28.90 17.78
N ASP A 60 1.40 -28.25 18.46
CA ASP A 60 -0.04 -28.58 18.43
C ASP A 60 -0.60 -28.49 17.00
N LEU A 61 -0.17 -27.48 16.22
CA LEU A 61 -0.57 -27.34 14.82
C LEU A 61 -0.12 -28.55 14.01
N VAL A 62 1.17 -28.90 14.06
CA VAL A 62 1.72 -29.99 13.22
C VAL A 62 1.08 -31.33 13.53
N HIS A 63 0.81 -31.64 14.79
CA HIS A 63 0.07 -32.85 15.16
C HIS A 63 -1.36 -32.90 14.59
N SER A 64 -1.93 -31.75 14.23
CA SER A 64 -3.25 -31.65 13.61
C SER A 64 -3.25 -31.67 12.08
N LEU A 65 -2.08 -31.49 11.45
CA LEU A 65 -1.96 -31.47 10.00
C LEU A 65 -2.02 -32.90 9.42
N PRO A 66 -2.38 -33.06 8.12
CA PRO A 66 -2.41 -34.38 7.48
C PRO A 66 -1.07 -35.12 7.58
N THR A 67 -1.08 -36.42 7.83
CA THR A 67 0.16 -37.22 7.91
C THR A 67 0.48 -37.97 6.60
N ASN A 68 -0.52 -38.11 5.72
CA ASN A 68 -0.34 -38.79 4.43
C ASN A 68 0.56 -37.96 3.49
N LYS A 69 1.62 -38.59 2.93
CA LYS A 69 2.62 -37.96 2.04
C LYS A 69 2.01 -37.10 0.93
N ALA A 70 1.00 -37.61 0.20
CA ALA A 70 0.37 -36.86 -0.89
C ALA A 70 -0.39 -35.63 -0.38
N LYS A 71 -1.06 -35.74 0.78
CA LYS A 71 -1.75 -34.60 1.42
C LYS A 71 -0.77 -33.54 1.93
N LYS A 72 0.37 -33.96 2.48
CA LYS A 72 1.47 -33.07 2.93
C LYS A 72 2.00 -32.25 1.76
N GLN A 73 2.29 -32.90 0.63
CA GLN A 73 2.78 -32.26 -0.59
C GLN A 73 1.78 -31.22 -1.12
N LYS A 74 0.48 -31.53 -1.15
CA LYS A 74 -0.55 -30.55 -1.55
C LYS A 74 -0.65 -29.37 -0.61
N LEU A 75 -0.58 -29.58 0.71
CA LEU A 75 -0.58 -28.50 1.70
C LEU A 75 0.66 -27.61 1.55
N TYR A 76 1.83 -28.20 1.32
CA TYR A 76 3.07 -27.47 1.11
C TYR A 76 3.02 -26.63 -0.17
N SER A 77 2.57 -27.23 -1.29
CA SER A 77 2.33 -26.53 -2.57
C SER A 77 1.41 -25.34 -2.37
N GLN A 78 0.28 -25.55 -1.69
CA GLN A 78 -0.68 -24.49 -1.41
C GLN A 78 -0.06 -23.38 -0.55
N PHE A 79 0.72 -23.72 0.47
CA PHE A 79 1.40 -22.74 1.31
C PHE A 79 2.37 -21.87 0.49
N VAL A 80 3.24 -22.49 -0.32
CA VAL A 80 4.24 -21.80 -1.15
C VAL A 80 3.56 -20.91 -2.19
N ASN A 81 2.59 -21.46 -2.92
CA ASN A 81 1.91 -20.73 -3.99
C ASN A 81 1.07 -19.57 -3.44
N ASN A 82 0.40 -19.76 -2.30
CA ASN A 82 -0.38 -18.69 -1.68
C ASN A 82 0.47 -17.63 -0.98
N ASN A 83 1.77 -17.85 -0.81
CA ASN A 83 2.75 -16.88 -0.33
C ASN A 83 3.58 -16.22 -1.44
N SER A 84 3.41 -16.64 -2.69
CA SER A 84 4.09 -16.06 -3.84
C SER A 84 3.41 -14.76 -4.27
N ILE A 85 3.42 -13.75 -3.39
CA ILE A 85 2.62 -12.51 -3.51
C ILE A 85 2.85 -11.79 -4.85
N GLU A 86 4.11 -11.70 -5.28
CA GLU A 86 4.46 -11.05 -6.54
C GLU A 86 3.84 -11.79 -7.74
N ALA A 87 4.05 -13.10 -7.84
CA ALA A 87 3.48 -13.94 -8.90
C ALA A 87 1.96 -13.86 -8.89
N LEU A 88 1.34 -13.95 -7.71
CA LEU A 88 -0.10 -13.77 -7.54
C LEU A 88 -0.59 -12.42 -8.04
N CYS A 89 0.17 -11.34 -7.91
CA CYS A 89 -0.24 -10.03 -8.41
C CYS A 89 -0.10 -9.91 -9.93
N LEU A 90 0.98 -10.45 -10.49
CA LEU A 90 1.47 -10.09 -11.83
C LEU A 90 1.23 -11.15 -12.89
N GLU A 91 1.13 -12.41 -12.50
CA GLU A 91 0.96 -13.52 -13.43
C GLU A 91 -0.52 -13.89 -13.51
N LYS A 92 -1.11 -13.68 -14.69
CA LYS A 92 -2.54 -13.95 -14.92
C LYS A 92 -2.90 -15.43 -14.71
N GLY A 93 -2.00 -16.34 -15.09
CA GLY A 93 -2.18 -17.79 -14.94
C GLY A 93 -1.89 -18.32 -13.54
N PHE A 94 -1.25 -17.53 -12.67
CA PHE A 94 -0.91 -17.93 -11.33
C PHE A 94 -2.07 -17.60 -10.37
N ILE A 95 -2.77 -18.64 -9.91
CA ILE A 95 -3.95 -18.51 -9.04
C ILE A 95 -3.68 -19.11 -7.65
N PRO A 96 -4.27 -18.54 -6.59
CA PRO A 96 -4.19 -19.11 -5.26
C PRO A 96 -4.77 -20.52 -5.22
N GLU A 97 -4.00 -21.47 -4.69
CA GLU A 97 -4.44 -22.83 -4.46
C GLU A 97 -5.45 -22.91 -3.30
N SER A 98 -6.36 -23.88 -3.40
CA SER A 98 -7.50 -24.05 -2.47
C SER A 98 -7.69 -25.49 -1.97
N TYR A 99 -6.61 -26.28 -1.91
CA TYR A 99 -6.67 -27.67 -1.43
C TYR A 99 -7.25 -27.79 -0.01
N ILE A 100 -6.71 -27.03 0.96
CA ILE A 100 -7.33 -26.82 2.26
C ILE A 100 -8.52 -25.88 2.09
N ARG A 101 -9.67 -26.33 2.58
CA ARG A 101 -10.85 -25.50 2.76
C ARG A 101 -10.83 -24.91 4.17
N TRP A 102 -10.91 -23.58 4.25
CA TRP A 102 -10.85 -22.85 5.52
C TRP A 102 -12.02 -23.15 6.48
N THR A 103 -13.09 -23.76 5.98
CA THR A 103 -14.26 -24.22 6.75
C THR A 103 -14.07 -25.57 7.42
N ASP A 104 -13.10 -26.38 6.99
CA ASP A 104 -12.87 -27.70 7.54
C ASP A 104 -12.04 -27.61 8.84
N ILE A 105 -12.11 -28.64 9.70
CA ILE A 105 -11.43 -28.66 11.02
C ILE A 105 -9.95 -28.26 10.93
N ILE A 106 -9.21 -28.81 9.96
CA ILE A 106 -7.79 -28.49 9.74
C ILE A 106 -7.64 -27.03 9.28
N GLY A 107 -8.49 -26.58 8.37
CA GLY A 107 -8.49 -25.20 7.88
C GLY A 107 -8.74 -24.18 8.98
N VAL A 108 -9.70 -24.44 9.87
CA VAL A 108 -10.00 -23.58 11.03
C VAL A 108 -8.80 -23.48 11.98
N ARG A 109 -8.18 -24.63 12.31
CA ARG A 109 -6.98 -24.66 13.19
C ARG A 109 -5.81 -23.90 12.56
N LEU A 110 -5.55 -24.15 11.27
CA LEU A 110 -4.48 -23.52 10.53
C LEU A 110 -4.70 -22.00 10.39
N ASN A 111 -5.92 -21.58 10.06
CA ASN A 111 -6.28 -20.17 10.01
C ASN A 111 -6.08 -19.49 11.37
N GLY A 112 -6.54 -20.12 12.46
CA GLY A 112 -6.32 -19.63 13.82
C GLY A 112 -4.85 -19.48 14.16
N PHE A 113 -3.99 -20.43 13.77
CA PHE A 113 -2.54 -20.31 13.95
C PHE A 113 -1.94 -19.15 13.16
N LEU A 114 -2.22 -19.08 11.85
CA LEU A 114 -1.66 -18.07 10.94
C LEU A 114 -2.04 -16.64 11.35
N LEU A 115 -3.30 -16.43 11.76
CA LEU A 115 -3.75 -15.13 12.27
C LEU A 115 -3.07 -14.78 13.60
N ASN A 116 -2.91 -15.76 14.50
CA ASN A 116 -2.23 -15.54 15.77
C ASN A 116 -0.73 -15.25 15.62
N CYS A 117 -0.08 -15.70 14.54
CA CYS A 117 1.31 -15.30 14.24
C CYS A 117 1.41 -13.78 14.11
N TYR A 118 0.46 -13.12 13.44
CA TYR A 118 0.51 -11.67 13.26
C TYR A 118 -0.16 -10.90 14.41
N GLU A 119 -1.28 -11.38 14.96
CA GLU A 119 -2.14 -10.60 15.86
C GLU A 119 -1.75 -10.67 17.34
N THR A 120 -1.27 -11.82 17.84
CA THR A 120 -1.25 -12.06 19.31
C THR A 120 -0.06 -12.84 19.87
N LYS A 121 0.50 -13.84 19.15
CA LYS A 121 1.43 -14.83 19.74
C LYS A 121 2.84 -14.85 19.18
N LEU A 122 3.03 -14.48 17.92
CA LEU A 122 4.35 -14.19 17.34
C LEU A 122 4.41 -12.71 16.99
N ASP A 123 4.00 -11.86 17.94
CA ASP A 123 4.17 -10.41 17.79
C ASP A 123 5.60 -10.14 17.33
N LEU A 124 5.83 -9.14 16.49
CA LEU A 124 7.14 -9.01 15.81
C LEU A 124 8.32 -8.78 16.78
N SER A 125 8.10 -8.75 18.09
CA SER A 125 9.07 -8.51 19.16
C SER A 125 10.36 -9.35 19.07
N PRO A 126 10.35 -10.63 18.65
CA PRO A 126 11.58 -11.43 18.50
C PRO A 126 12.45 -10.98 17.33
N PHE A 127 11.85 -10.29 16.37
CA PHE A 127 12.48 -9.84 15.13
C PHE A 127 13.01 -8.41 15.27
N LYS A 128 13.68 -8.14 16.38
CA LYS A 128 14.21 -6.83 16.71
C LYS A 128 15.59 -6.61 16.11
N ARG A 129 15.81 -5.41 15.58
CA ARG A 129 17.16 -4.91 15.21
C ARG A 129 18.05 -4.94 16.47
N PRO A 130 19.19 -5.64 16.45
CA PRO A 130 20.04 -5.80 17.65
C PRO A 130 20.50 -4.48 18.29
N ASP A 131 20.67 -3.46 17.46
CA ASP A 131 21.16 -2.12 17.78
C ASP A 131 20.03 -1.09 18.04
N SER A 132 18.75 -1.49 17.90
CA SER A 132 17.63 -0.59 18.12
C SER A 132 17.00 -0.79 19.49
N SER A 133 16.61 0.30 20.17
CA SER A 133 15.76 0.21 21.36
C SER A 133 14.27 0.09 21.01
N LEU A 134 13.89 0.42 19.78
CA LEU A 134 12.50 0.47 19.31
C LEU A 134 11.86 -0.92 19.24
N LYS A 135 10.52 -0.95 19.27
CA LYS A 135 9.78 -2.15 18.88
C LYS A 135 10.03 -2.44 17.38
N PRO A 136 10.02 -3.70 16.96
CA PRO A 136 10.36 -4.07 15.58
C PRO A 136 9.44 -3.45 14.52
N THR A 137 8.16 -3.27 14.84
CA THR A 137 7.21 -2.56 13.97
C THR A 137 7.56 -1.08 13.80
N HIS A 138 8.15 -0.46 14.82
CA HIS A 138 8.53 0.96 14.80
C HIS A 138 9.84 1.18 14.04
N SER A 139 10.86 0.36 14.28
CA SER A 139 12.10 0.40 13.50
C SER A 139 11.83 0.13 12.02
N PHE A 140 11.04 -0.92 11.72
CA PHE A 140 10.65 -1.23 10.34
C PHE A 140 9.94 -0.06 9.67
N TYR A 141 8.97 0.56 10.35
CA TYR A 141 8.20 1.68 9.79
C TYR A 141 9.08 2.92 9.56
N GLN A 142 10.00 3.23 10.48
CA GLN A 142 10.96 4.32 10.32
C GLN A 142 11.87 4.10 9.11
N GLU A 143 12.52 2.93 9.04
CA GLU A 143 13.40 2.56 7.93
C GLU A 143 12.63 2.58 6.59
N PHE A 144 11.38 2.08 6.60
CA PHE A 144 10.51 2.10 5.43
C PHE A 144 10.26 3.52 4.92
N ILE A 145 9.91 4.47 5.79
CA ILE A 145 9.64 5.86 5.38
C ILE A 145 10.92 6.56 4.94
N ILE A 146 12.04 6.36 5.65
CA ILE A 146 13.34 6.91 5.24
C ILE A 146 13.70 6.44 3.82
N LYS A 147 13.47 5.16 3.50
CA LYS A 147 13.78 4.59 2.19
C LYS A 147 12.79 4.97 1.10
N ASN A 148 11.51 5.13 1.44
CA ASN A 148 10.42 5.26 0.45
C ASN A 148 9.79 6.64 0.36
N GLY A 149 10.09 7.57 1.28
CA GLY A 149 9.47 8.88 1.38
C GLY A 149 8.19 8.90 2.22
N GLY A 150 7.79 10.11 2.63
CA GLY A 150 6.71 10.32 3.60
C GLY A 150 5.29 10.34 3.02
N ILE A 151 5.11 10.10 1.72
CA ILE A 151 3.80 10.17 1.06
C ILE A 151 3.29 8.76 0.77
N CYS A 152 1.98 8.55 0.89
CA CYS A 152 1.36 7.28 0.54
C CYS A 152 1.40 7.06 -0.98
N PRO A 153 1.99 5.95 -1.48
CA PRO A 153 2.08 5.64 -2.92
C PRO A 153 0.71 5.30 -3.53
N PHE A 154 -0.25 4.89 -2.70
CA PHE A 154 -1.54 4.41 -3.16
C PHE A 154 -2.47 5.55 -3.53
N CYS A 155 -2.54 6.63 -2.75
CA CYS A 155 -3.38 7.78 -3.09
C CYS A 155 -2.59 9.04 -3.43
N GLY A 156 -1.39 9.25 -2.88
CA GLY A 156 -0.68 10.52 -2.97
C GLY A 156 -1.33 11.68 -2.22
N LEU A 157 -2.50 11.48 -1.60
CA LEU A 157 -3.26 12.52 -0.88
C LEU A 157 -2.80 12.71 0.56
N ASN A 158 -2.28 11.65 1.18
CA ASN A 158 -1.91 11.64 2.59
C ASN A 158 -0.42 11.39 2.78
N ALA A 159 0.16 12.11 3.73
CA ALA A 159 1.44 11.76 4.32
C ALA A 159 1.26 10.58 5.30
N TYR A 160 2.32 9.82 5.49
CA TYR A 160 2.42 8.80 6.52
C TYR A 160 2.49 9.45 7.91
N LYS A 161 1.73 8.91 8.87
CA LYS A 161 1.71 9.43 10.24
C LYS A 161 3.06 9.24 10.95
N ASN A 162 3.50 10.28 11.68
CA ASN A 162 4.34 10.17 12.87
C ASN A 162 5.55 9.22 12.73
N VAL A 163 6.46 9.48 11.79
CA VAL A 163 7.64 8.63 11.52
C VAL A 163 8.39 8.25 12.80
N PHE A 164 8.67 9.25 13.64
CA PHE A 164 9.38 9.07 14.91
C PHE A 164 8.47 8.96 16.13
N GLY A 165 7.15 8.89 15.93
CA GLY A 165 6.17 8.86 17.00
C GLY A 165 5.75 7.45 17.42
N SER A 166 4.92 7.40 18.47
CA SER A 166 4.37 6.14 18.99
C SER A 166 3.23 5.58 18.13
N ARG A 167 2.46 6.47 17.49
CA ARG A 167 1.40 6.15 16.52
C ARG A 167 2.01 6.07 15.13
N ARG A 168 1.62 5.09 14.32
CA ARG A 168 2.10 4.85 12.94
C ARG A 168 0.93 4.38 12.09
N GLU A 169 1.13 4.28 10.77
CA GLU A 169 0.17 3.52 9.97
C GLU A 169 0.21 2.03 10.31
N ASP A 170 -0.92 1.36 10.11
CA ASP A 170 -0.98 -0.09 10.13
C ASP A 170 -0.19 -0.67 8.94
N LEU A 171 0.30 -1.90 9.14
CA LEU A 171 0.77 -2.72 8.02
C LEU A 171 -0.45 -3.35 7.37
N ASP A 172 -0.85 -2.80 6.23
CA ASP A 172 -1.95 -3.33 5.43
C ASP A 172 -1.56 -4.68 4.86
N HIS A 173 -2.48 -5.64 4.95
CA HIS A 173 -2.34 -6.93 4.29
C HIS A 173 -2.78 -6.76 2.85
N TYR A 174 -1.83 -6.59 1.93
CA TYR A 174 -2.10 -6.29 0.53
C TYR A 174 -3.09 -7.31 -0.07
N LEU A 175 -2.82 -8.60 0.14
CA LEU A 175 -3.77 -9.69 0.10
C LEU A 175 -4.40 -9.84 1.49
N PHE A 176 -5.67 -9.50 1.63
CA PHE A 176 -6.30 -9.44 2.95
C PHE A 176 -6.37 -10.82 3.62
N LYS A 177 -5.94 -10.87 4.89
CA LYS A 177 -5.80 -12.11 5.68
C LYS A 177 -7.05 -12.97 5.76
N GLY A 178 -8.25 -12.38 5.70
CA GLY A 178 -9.51 -13.13 5.76
C GLY A 178 -9.75 -14.05 4.57
N LYS A 179 -9.22 -13.73 3.39
CA LYS A 179 -9.28 -14.58 2.18
C LYS A 179 -7.97 -15.29 1.88
N TYR A 180 -6.85 -14.69 2.30
CA TYR A 180 -5.51 -15.23 2.09
C TYR A 180 -4.77 -15.49 3.42
N PRO A 181 -5.23 -16.44 4.27
CA PRO A 181 -4.62 -16.67 5.59
C PRO A 181 -3.13 -17.02 5.53
N PHE A 182 -2.69 -17.76 4.50
CA PHE A 182 -1.29 -18.12 4.33
C PHE A 182 -0.36 -16.91 4.22
N ALA A 183 -0.85 -15.83 3.61
CA ALA A 183 -0.11 -14.58 3.44
C ALA A 183 -0.23 -13.63 4.65
N ALA A 184 -0.96 -14.02 5.71
CA ALA A 184 -1.25 -13.14 6.85
C ALA A 184 0.03 -12.71 7.60
N ALA A 185 0.97 -13.65 7.75
CA ALA A 185 2.25 -13.42 8.42
C ALA A 185 3.43 -13.25 7.45
N ASN A 186 3.15 -13.01 6.16
CA ASN A 186 4.18 -12.79 5.16
C ASN A 186 4.53 -11.29 5.09
N MET A 187 5.76 -10.91 5.44
CA MET A 187 6.18 -9.51 5.39
C MET A 187 6.18 -8.91 3.97
N TRP A 188 6.26 -9.74 2.93
CA TRP A 188 6.08 -9.31 1.54
C TRP A 188 4.63 -8.96 1.19
N ASN A 189 3.68 -9.36 2.04
CA ASN A 189 2.27 -9.00 1.95
C ASN A 189 1.88 -7.81 2.86
N LEU A 190 2.77 -7.37 3.76
CA LEU A 190 2.48 -6.40 4.81
C LEU A 190 3.09 -5.03 4.48
N VAL A 191 2.26 -4.09 4.04
CA VAL A 191 2.69 -2.81 3.48
C VAL A 191 2.22 -1.64 4.33
N PRO A 192 3.12 -0.77 4.83
CA PRO A 192 2.72 0.48 5.46
C PRO A 192 1.83 1.31 4.51
N THR A 193 0.58 1.54 4.91
CA THR A 193 -0.44 2.17 4.06
C THR A 193 -1.22 3.19 4.85
N CYS A 194 -1.45 4.39 4.30
CA CYS A 194 -2.19 5.42 5.04
C CYS A 194 -3.58 4.92 5.46
N SER A 195 -4.01 5.34 6.65
CA SER A 195 -5.22 4.82 7.30
C SER A 195 -6.44 4.88 6.40
N GLU A 196 -6.66 5.97 5.66
CA GLU A 196 -7.78 6.03 4.70
C GLU A 196 -7.68 4.95 3.61
N CYS A 197 -6.51 4.81 2.95
CA CYS A 197 -6.35 3.81 1.90
C CYS A 197 -6.61 2.39 2.41
N ASN A 198 -6.11 2.08 3.61
CA ASN A 198 -6.27 0.78 4.23
C ASN A 198 -7.71 0.56 4.73
N GLN A 199 -8.17 1.41 5.64
CA GLN A 199 -9.37 1.20 6.46
C GLN A 199 -10.67 1.68 5.78
N ASP A 200 -10.61 2.67 4.89
CA ASP A 200 -11.82 3.25 4.28
C ASP A 200 -12.06 2.74 2.86
N TYR A 201 -10.98 2.62 2.07
CA TYR A 201 -11.10 2.33 0.63
C TYR A 201 -10.82 0.88 0.26
N LYS A 202 -9.65 0.34 0.63
CA LYS A 202 -9.29 -1.05 0.30
C LYS A 202 -10.10 -2.02 1.15
N LYS A 203 -10.09 -1.89 2.47
CA LYS A 203 -10.77 -2.80 3.41
C LYS A 203 -10.44 -4.26 3.05
N THR A 204 -11.48 -5.04 2.76
CA THR A 204 -11.43 -6.44 2.35
C THR A 204 -11.62 -6.63 0.84
N LYS A 205 -11.50 -5.57 0.03
CA LYS A 205 -11.55 -5.72 -1.43
C LYS A 205 -10.40 -6.61 -1.88
N ASP A 206 -10.75 -7.57 -2.71
CA ASP A 206 -9.78 -8.49 -3.27
C ASP A 206 -9.03 -7.81 -4.42
N VAL A 207 -7.71 -7.73 -4.30
CA VAL A 207 -6.83 -7.17 -5.33
C VAL A 207 -6.63 -8.16 -6.49
N LEU A 208 -6.80 -9.46 -6.27
CA LEU A 208 -6.55 -10.50 -7.28
C LEU A 208 -7.80 -10.84 -8.09
N PHE A 209 -9.00 -10.57 -7.56
CA PHE A 209 -10.26 -10.85 -8.23
C PHE A 209 -11.24 -9.68 -8.12
N ASP A 210 -11.98 -9.43 -9.19
CA ASP A 210 -13.12 -8.53 -9.21
C ASP A 210 -14.38 -9.28 -9.63
N ALA A 211 -15.38 -9.35 -8.75
CA ALA A 211 -16.60 -10.13 -8.96
C ALA A 211 -16.33 -11.58 -9.47
N GLY A 212 -15.28 -12.23 -8.96
CA GLY A 212 -14.88 -13.59 -9.35
C GLY A 212 -13.99 -13.67 -10.61
N VAL A 213 -13.78 -12.57 -11.32
CA VAL A 213 -12.90 -12.48 -12.48
C VAL A 213 -11.48 -12.18 -12.02
N ARG A 214 -10.49 -12.95 -12.49
CA ARG A 214 -9.08 -12.73 -12.21
C ARG A 214 -8.61 -11.39 -12.78
N THR A 215 -7.95 -10.58 -11.96
CA THR A 215 -7.50 -9.23 -12.32
C THR A 215 -6.04 -9.02 -11.97
N GLU A 216 -5.25 -8.48 -12.90
CA GLU A 216 -3.85 -8.10 -12.63
C GLU A 216 -3.77 -6.97 -11.61
N ALA A 217 -2.83 -7.07 -10.68
CA ALA A 217 -2.63 -6.09 -9.61
C ALA A 217 -1.19 -5.58 -9.64
N TYR A 218 -0.96 -4.38 -9.13
CA TYR A 218 0.40 -3.96 -8.83
C TYR A 218 0.95 -4.78 -7.66
N TYR A 219 2.17 -5.30 -7.75
CA TYR A 219 2.89 -5.72 -6.56
C TYR A 219 3.58 -4.50 -5.92
N PRO A 220 3.27 -4.12 -4.66
CA PRO A 220 3.73 -2.85 -4.10
C PRO A 220 5.25 -2.68 -4.06
N TYR A 221 6.00 -3.77 -3.89
CA TYR A 221 7.47 -3.76 -3.81
C TYR A 221 8.19 -3.88 -5.16
N ARG A 222 7.44 -3.86 -6.28
CA ARG A 222 8.04 -3.86 -7.62
C ARG A 222 8.23 -2.43 -8.14
N LYS A 223 9.22 -2.25 -9.01
CA LYS A 223 9.34 -1.05 -9.85
C LYS A 223 8.17 -1.01 -10.85
N ILE A 224 7.54 0.16 -10.96
CA ILE A 224 6.40 0.41 -11.86
C ILE A 224 6.63 1.68 -12.69
N GLY A 225 5.88 1.83 -13.77
CA GLY A 225 5.87 3.05 -14.59
C GLY A 225 5.17 4.23 -13.93
N GLY A 226 4.14 3.96 -13.12
CA GLY A 226 3.26 4.98 -12.54
C GLY A 226 2.25 5.49 -13.56
N VAL A 227 1.58 6.60 -13.23
CA VAL A 227 0.44 7.09 -14.02
C VAL A 227 0.62 8.53 -14.48
N ASN A 228 -0.04 8.86 -15.59
CA ASN A 228 -0.31 10.23 -16.02
C ASN A 228 -1.73 10.61 -15.59
N LEU A 229 -1.92 11.89 -15.28
CA LEU A 229 -3.17 12.44 -14.82
C LEU A 229 -3.51 13.67 -15.68
N LYS A 230 -4.74 13.73 -16.20
CA LYS A 230 -5.30 14.91 -16.84
C LYS A 230 -6.56 15.31 -16.09
N VAL A 231 -6.68 16.60 -15.80
CA VAL A 231 -7.82 17.22 -15.10
C VAL A 231 -8.52 18.15 -16.08
N ASN A 232 -9.85 18.11 -16.12
CA ASN A 232 -10.68 19.06 -16.86
C ASN A 232 -11.89 19.46 -16.01
N LEU A 233 -12.50 20.59 -16.33
CA LEU A 233 -13.75 21.07 -15.75
C LEU A 233 -14.87 20.94 -16.79
N ASN A 234 -16.04 20.44 -16.39
CA ASN A 234 -17.25 20.42 -17.20
C ASN A 234 -17.87 21.83 -17.22
N ILE A 235 -18.01 22.40 -18.41
CA ILE A 235 -18.65 23.72 -18.60
C ILE A 235 -20.09 23.65 -18.07
N GLY A 236 -20.52 24.69 -17.36
CA GLY A 236 -21.88 24.81 -16.82
C GLY A 236 -22.14 24.10 -15.49
N PHE A 237 -21.13 23.47 -14.89
CA PHE A 237 -21.24 22.87 -13.56
C PHE A 237 -20.66 23.77 -12.47
N ASP A 238 -21.23 23.71 -11.27
CA ASP A 238 -20.63 24.29 -10.08
C ASP A 238 -19.32 23.55 -9.74
N ASN A 239 -18.19 24.26 -9.87
CA ASN A 239 -16.85 23.72 -9.65
C ASN A 239 -16.58 23.30 -8.19
N LYS A 240 -17.51 23.58 -7.27
CA LYS A 240 -17.54 23.06 -5.89
C LYS A 240 -18.10 21.66 -5.76
N THR A 241 -18.66 21.11 -6.83
CA THR A 241 -19.15 19.73 -6.85
C THR A 241 -18.10 18.79 -7.46
N PRO A 242 -17.91 17.57 -6.93
CA PRO A 242 -16.99 16.59 -7.50
C PRO A 242 -17.29 16.24 -8.97
N ASP A 243 -18.56 16.26 -9.35
CA ASP A 243 -19.01 15.85 -10.69
C ASP A 243 -18.75 16.90 -11.77
N ALA A 244 -18.46 18.15 -11.37
CA ALA A 244 -17.91 19.16 -12.27
C ALA A 244 -16.53 18.78 -12.82
N TRP A 245 -15.76 17.96 -12.10
CA TRP A 245 -14.38 17.65 -12.47
C TRP A 245 -14.29 16.31 -13.23
N ASN A 246 -13.58 16.30 -14.34
CA ASN A 246 -13.19 15.10 -15.06
C ASN A 246 -11.72 14.78 -14.81
N ILE A 247 -11.46 13.52 -14.50
CA ILE A 247 -10.11 13.03 -14.20
C ILE A 247 -9.85 11.82 -15.08
N HIS A 248 -8.87 11.97 -15.97
CA HIS A 248 -8.42 10.91 -16.84
C HIS A 248 -7.06 10.40 -16.36
N ILE A 249 -7.01 9.13 -16.00
CA ILE A 249 -5.82 8.44 -15.48
C ILE A 249 -5.38 7.44 -16.52
N THR A 250 -4.13 7.53 -16.98
CA THR A 250 -3.55 6.55 -17.91
C THR A 250 -2.24 6.01 -17.35
N PRO A 251 -1.86 4.76 -17.63
CA PRO A 251 -0.54 4.29 -17.28
C PRO A 251 0.53 5.07 -18.07
N LYS A 252 1.73 5.20 -17.49
CA LYS A 252 2.92 5.67 -18.22
C LYS A 252 3.51 4.56 -19.11
N ILE A 253 3.28 3.30 -18.74
CA ILE A 253 3.69 2.11 -19.49
C ILE A 253 2.40 1.40 -19.94
N ALA A 254 2.15 1.32 -21.25
CA ALA A 254 0.88 0.80 -21.78
C ALA A 254 0.51 -0.61 -21.25
N ALA A 255 1.52 -1.46 -21.03
CA ALA A 255 1.34 -2.80 -20.46
C ALA A 255 0.77 -2.81 -19.03
N GLU A 256 0.78 -1.69 -18.30
CA GLU A 256 0.26 -1.59 -16.92
C GLU A 256 -1.23 -1.21 -16.86
N LEU A 257 -1.96 -1.21 -17.98
CA LEU A 257 -3.35 -0.73 -18.03
C LEU A 257 -4.25 -1.45 -17.01
N LYS A 258 -4.18 -2.78 -16.94
CA LYS A 258 -5.02 -3.59 -16.03
C LYS A 258 -4.70 -3.33 -14.55
N GLN A 259 -3.42 -3.16 -14.23
CA GLN A 259 -2.95 -2.82 -12.90
C GLN A 259 -3.43 -1.41 -12.48
N VAL A 260 -3.46 -0.46 -13.42
CA VAL A 260 -4.01 0.89 -13.18
C VAL A 260 -5.52 0.85 -12.94
N GLU A 261 -6.29 0.18 -13.81
CA GLU A 261 -7.74 0.02 -13.67
C GLU A 261 -8.09 -0.59 -12.30
N ASN A 262 -7.38 -1.67 -11.94
CA ASN A 262 -7.57 -2.35 -10.67
C ASN A 262 -7.19 -1.46 -9.47
N TRP A 263 -6.07 -0.74 -9.54
CA TRP A 263 -5.67 0.20 -8.49
C TRP A 263 -6.71 1.32 -8.29
N VAL A 264 -7.27 1.87 -9.38
CA VAL A 264 -8.34 2.87 -9.32
C VAL A 264 -9.57 2.31 -8.60
N ARG A 265 -9.96 1.06 -8.93
CA ARG A 265 -11.09 0.35 -8.29
C ARG A 265 -10.86 0.11 -6.79
N ILE A 266 -9.69 -0.44 -6.43
CA ILE A 266 -9.37 -0.79 -5.04
C ILE A 266 -9.38 0.45 -4.15
N TYR A 267 -8.71 1.52 -4.56
CA TYR A 267 -8.52 2.71 -3.72
C TYR A 267 -9.49 3.86 -4.02
N GLY A 268 -10.47 3.66 -4.91
CA GLY A 268 -11.50 4.65 -5.24
C GLY A 268 -10.94 5.95 -5.82
N ILE A 269 -9.82 5.88 -6.54
CA ILE A 269 -8.94 7.03 -6.81
C ILE A 269 -9.66 8.15 -7.55
N THR A 270 -10.43 7.83 -8.59
CA THR A 270 -11.09 8.85 -9.42
C THR A 270 -12.03 9.74 -8.59
N ARG A 271 -12.90 9.14 -7.77
CA ARG A 271 -13.83 9.91 -6.93
C ARG A 271 -13.09 10.71 -5.87
N ARG A 272 -12.05 10.13 -5.25
CA ARG A 272 -11.23 10.83 -4.24
C ARG A 272 -10.57 12.07 -4.81
N TYR A 273 -9.96 11.96 -6.00
CA TYR A 273 -9.33 13.11 -6.62
C TYR A 273 -10.34 14.18 -7.04
N LYS A 274 -11.53 13.79 -7.51
CA LYS A 274 -12.61 14.74 -7.81
C LYS A 274 -13.06 15.49 -6.55
N ASN A 275 -13.30 14.76 -5.46
CA ASN A 275 -13.67 15.36 -4.18
C ASN A 275 -12.60 16.34 -3.69
N GLU A 276 -11.33 15.94 -3.78
CA GLU A 276 -10.20 16.74 -3.35
C GLU A 276 -10.10 18.06 -4.14
N ILE A 277 -10.18 18.00 -5.47
CA ILE A 277 -10.15 19.23 -6.29
C ILE A 277 -11.38 20.10 -5.98
N ALA A 278 -12.57 19.53 -5.94
CA ALA A 278 -13.80 20.27 -5.69
C ALA A 278 -13.75 21.04 -4.36
N ALA A 279 -13.23 20.42 -3.30
CA ALA A 279 -13.06 21.04 -2.00
C ALA A 279 -11.94 22.10 -1.98
N GLU A 280 -10.79 21.81 -2.59
CA GLU A 280 -9.55 22.53 -2.26
C GLU A 280 -9.00 23.43 -3.37
N HIS A 281 -9.56 23.40 -4.59
CA HIS A 281 -8.98 24.14 -5.73
C HIS A 281 -8.83 25.65 -5.47
N ASP A 282 -9.79 26.28 -4.80
CA ASP A 282 -9.72 27.70 -4.43
C ASP A 282 -8.53 27.93 -3.48
N ASN A 283 -8.45 27.14 -2.41
CA ASN A 283 -7.35 27.23 -1.45
C ASN A 283 -5.99 27.07 -2.14
N TRP A 284 -5.87 26.11 -3.07
CA TRP A 284 -4.63 25.87 -3.79
C TRP A 284 -4.22 27.04 -4.68
N ILE A 285 -5.15 27.67 -5.40
CA ILE A 285 -4.83 28.87 -6.19
C ILE A 285 -4.46 30.01 -5.26
N MET A 286 -5.30 30.30 -4.26
CA MET A 286 -5.13 31.46 -3.37
C MET A 286 -3.82 31.39 -2.59
N THR A 287 -3.42 30.22 -2.07
CA THR A 287 -2.10 30.08 -1.40
C THR A 287 -0.95 30.47 -2.33
N GLU A 288 -0.95 30.02 -3.58
CA GLU A 288 0.11 30.35 -4.53
C GLU A 288 0.10 31.82 -4.95
N LEU A 289 -1.09 32.45 -5.01
CA LEU A 289 -1.21 33.89 -5.27
C LEU A 289 -0.66 34.72 -4.11
N LEU A 290 -1.02 34.37 -2.87
CA LEU A 290 -0.51 35.02 -1.66
C LEU A 290 1.01 34.90 -1.56
N GLU A 291 1.58 33.73 -1.84
CA GLU A 291 3.04 33.53 -1.89
C GLU A 291 3.73 34.39 -2.98
N ARG A 292 3.04 34.64 -4.10
CA ARG A 292 3.57 35.50 -5.17
C ARG A 292 3.61 36.97 -4.77
N GLY A 293 2.59 37.47 -4.08
CA GLY A 293 2.50 38.84 -3.55
C GLY A 293 2.49 39.99 -4.58
N THR A 294 2.51 39.69 -5.87
CA THR A 294 2.58 40.70 -6.95
C THR A 294 1.51 40.47 -8.00
N VAL A 295 0.80 41.53 -8.37
CA VAL A 295 -0.32 41.52 -9.32
C VAL A 295 0.08 41.01 -10.71
N PHE A 296 -0.91 40.58 -11.49
CA PHE A 296 -0.73 40.18 -12.89
C PHE A 296 -1.14 41.29 -13.84
N VAL A 297 -0.34 41.52 -14.88
CA VAL A 297 -0.67 42.47 -15.95
C VAL A 297 -1.82 41.93 -16.82
N ASP A 298 -1.78 40.63 -17.13
CA ASP A 298 -2.74 39.97 -18.01
C ASP A 298 -2.94 38.49 -17.64
N THR A 299 -3.94 37.85 -18.26
CA THR A 299 -4.24 36.42 -18.09
C THR A 299 -3.07 35.54 -18.53
N ASN A 300 -2.27 35.97 -19.51
CA ASN A 300 -1.08 35.24 -19.95
C ASN A 300 -0.01 35.16 -18.84
N GLY A 301 0.20 36.24 -18.09
CA GLY A 301 1.05 36.27 -16.92
C GLY A 301 0.59 35.28 -15.85
N PHE A 302 -0.72 35.24 -15.58
CA PHE A 302 -1.33 34.28 -14.67
C PHE A 302 -1.11 32.83 -15.14
N ARG A 303 -1.36 32.53 -16.42
CA ARG A 303 -1.15 31.20 -17.01
C ARG A 303 0.30 30.75 -16.91
N ARG A 304 1.27 31.63 -17.22
CA ARG A 304 2.71 31.34 -17.05
C ARG A 304 3.06 31.05 -15.60
N PHE A 305 2.48 31.81 -14.66
CA PHE A 305 2.68 31.56 -13.24
C PHE A 305 2.14 30.19 -12.83
N MET A 306 0.93 29.80 -13.24
CA MET A 306 0.36 28.47 -12.97
C MET A 306 1.23 27.32 -13.53
N ILE A 307 1.84 27.48 -14.71
CA ILE A 307 2.84 26.52 -15.20
C ILE A 307 4.05 26.42 -14.26
N SER A 308 4.54 27.55 -13.72
CA SER A 308 5.63 27.54 -12.74
C SER A 308 5.25 26.74 -11.48
N ARG A 309 4.00 26.88 -11.01
CA ARG A 309 3.47 26.16 -9.84
C ARG A 309 3.34 24.67 -10.11
N ALA A 310 2.85 24.29 -11.29
CA ALA A 310 2.82 22.90 -11.72
C ALA A 310 4.22 22.24 -11.66
N ARG A 311 5.27 22.97 -12.07
CA ARG A 311 6.67 22.50 -12.02
C ARG A 311 7.18 22.34 -10.59
N VAL A 312 6.82 23.25 -9.67
CA VAL A 312 7.17 23.13 -8.24
C VAL A 312 6.55 21.88 -7.65
N HIS A 313 5.23 21.71 -7.80
CA HIS A 313 4.52 20.54 -7.28
C HIS A 313 4.98 19.23 -7.91
N LYS A 314 5.40 19.25 -9.18
CA LYS A 314 6.00 18.07 -9.82
C LYS A 314 7.27 17.63 -9.09
N LYS A 315 8.17 18.57 -8.78
CA LYS A 315 9.40 18.28 -8.01
C LYS A 315 9.09 17.81 -6.59
N LEU A 316 8.10 18.42 -5.92
CA LEU A 316 7.68 18.00 -4.58
C LEU A 316 7.14 16.56 -4.59
N PHE A 317 6.41 16.16 -5.62
CA PHE A 317 5.94 14.80 -5.78
C PHE A 317 7.07 13.81 -6.09
N GLU A 318 7.97 14.14 -7.02
CA GLU A 318 9.12 13.29 -7.38
C GLU A 318 10.03 13.02 -6.16
N LYS A 319 10.18 14.01 -5.28
CA LYS A 319 10.90 13.89 -4.01
C LYS A 319 10.04 13.37 -2.86
N LYS A 320 8.73 13.15 -3.07
CA LYS A 320 7.77 12.66 -2.07
C LYS A 320 7.75 13.50 -0.79
N LEU A 321 7.77 14.82 -0.95
CA LEU A 321 7.89 15.78 0.14
C LEU A 321 6.56 16.38 0.59
N ALA A 322 5.57 16.47 -0.31
CA ALA A 322 4.30 17.09 0.01
C ALA A 322 3.13 16.27 -0.54
N PRO A 323 2.10 16.01 0.28
CA PRO A 323 0.88 15.34 -0.17
C PRO A 323 0.16 16.18 -1.23
N LYS A 324 -0.69 15.54 -2.01
CA LYS A 324 -1.52 16.15 -3.07
C LYS A 324 -0.72 16.77 -4.23
N SER A 325 0.60 16.89 -4.14
CA SER A 325 1.45 17.52 -5.16
C SER A 325 1.26 16.94 -6.56
N PHE A 326 1.08 15.62 -6.68
CA PHE A 326 0.78 14.97 -7.97
C PHE A 326 -0.53 15.48 -8.60
N LEU A 327 -1.57 15.65 -7.78
CA LEU A 327 -2.87 16.15 -8.19
C LEU A 327 -2.80 17.65 -8.52
N LYS A 328 -2.14 18.43 -7.64
CA LYS A 328 -1.87 19.87 -7.85
C LYS A 328 -1.12 20.14 -9.14
N THR A 329 -0.11 19.33 -9.49
CA THR A 329 0.59 19.46 -10.79
C THR A 329 -0.39 19.42 -11.95
N SER A 330 -1.31 18.46 -11.96
CA SER A 330 -2.25 18.28 -13.07
C SER A 330 -3.34 19.36 -13.07
N PHE A 331 -3.80 19.76 -11.88
CA PHE A 331 -4.73 20.87 -11.72
C PHE A 331 -4.16 22.20 -12.21
N PHE A 332 -2.93 22.56 -11.82
CA PHE A 332 -2.31 23.82 -12.29
C PHE A 332 -1.98 23.80 -13.78
N VAL A 333 -1.69 22.63 -14.36
CA VAL A 333 -1.61 22.48 -15.82
C VAL A 333 -2.97 22.76 -16.47
N PHE A 334 -4.06 22.29 -15.87
CA PHE A 334 -5.41 22.60 -16.32
C PHE A 334 -5.68 24.12 -16.28
N VAL A 335 -5.46 24.78 -15.14
CA VAL A 335 -5.69 26.21 -15.00
C VAL A 335 -4.88 27.00 -16.04
N ALA A 336 -3.62 26.63 -16.24
CA ALA A 336 -2.76 27.32 -17.19
C ALA A 336 -3.20 27.16 -18.65
N ARG A 337 -3.62 25.95 -19.05
CA ARG A 337 -3.75 25.60 -20.47
C ARG A 337 -5.18 25.48 -20.99
N TYR A 338 -6.13 25.19 -20.11
CA TYR A 338 -7.48 24.76 -20.50
C TYR A 338 -8.60 25.50 -19.77
N ALA A 339 -8.33 26.14 -18.63
CA ALA A 339 -9.33 27.02 -18.01
C ALA A 339 -9.58 28.24 -18.90
N ASP A 340 -10.84 28.65 -19.00
CA ASP A 340 -11.25 29.87 -19.69
C ASP A 340 -10.87 31.13 -18.87
N ASP A 341 -10.98 32.28 -19.51
CA ASP A 341 -10.61 33.55 -18.87
C ASP A 341 -11.59 33.97 -17.77
N ALA A 342 -12.84 33.47 -17.79
CA ALA A 342 -13.81 33.69 -16.73
C ALA A 342 -13.39 32.99 -15.42
N PHE A 343 -12.99 31.72 -15.51
CA PHE A 343 -12.44 30.96 -14.41
C PHE A 343 -11.19 31.63 -13.85
N ILE A 344 -10.26 32.06 -14.72
CA ILE A 344 -9.04 32.76 -14.27
C ILE A 344 -9.39 34.10 -13.61
N GLY A 345 -10.31 34.86 -14.20
CA GLY A 345 -10.76 36.16 -13.70
C GLY A 345 -11.31 36.10 -12.28
N LYS A 346 -11.97 35.00 -11.90
CA LYS A 346 -12.46 34.73 -10.53
C LYS A 346 -11.36 34.85 -9.47
N TYR A 347 -10.12 34.53 -9.81
CA TYR A 347 -8.97 34.58 -8.88
C TYR A 347 -8.06 35.78 -9.14
N MET A 348 -7.78 36.06 -10.41
CA MET A 348 -6.82 37.09 -10.79
C MET A 348 -7.32 38.50 -10.45
N LEU A 349 -8.61 38.79 -10.69
CA LEU A 349 -9.15 40.14 -10.49
C LEU A 349 -9.23 40.52 -9.00
N PRO A 350 -9.77 39.67 -8.10
CA PRO A 350 -9.76 39.98 -6.67
C PRO A 350 -8.34 40.13 -6.13
N PHE A 351 -7.43 39.23 -6.49
CA PHE A 351 -6.02 39.31 -6.07
C PHE A 351 -5.35 40.62 -6.53
N ASN A 352 -5.59 41.05 -7.77
CA ASN A 352 -5.07 42.32 -8.29
C ASN A 352 -5.66 43.54 -7.58
N ALA A 353 -6.90 43.44 -7.10
CA ALA A 353 -7.58 44.47 -6.33
C ALA A 353 -7.16 44.48 -4.83
N GLY A 354 -6.33 43.52 -4.40
CA GLY A 354 -5.92 43.38 -3.00
C GLY A 354 -7.00 42.78 -2.09
N LEU A 355 -7.93 41.99 -2.65
CA LEU A 355 -9.05 41.35 -1.97
C LEU A 355 -8.79 39.88 -1.62
#